data_AF-A0A1Q7FYZ1-F1
#
_entry.id   AF-A0A1Q7FYZ1-F1
#
_cell.length_a   1.000
_cell.length_b   1.000
_cell.length_c   1.000
_cell.angle_alpha   90.00
_cell.angle_beta   90.00
_cell.angle_gamma   90.00
#
_symmetry.space_group_name_H-M   'P 1'
#
loop_
_entity.id
_entity.type
_entity.pdbx_description
1 polymer ?
#
loop_
_entity_poly.entity_id
_entity_poly.type
_entity_poly.pdbx_seq_one_letter_code
_entity_poly.pdbx_strand_id
1 'polypeptide(L)'
;MITNLTIFAMLMQVVSLEGRVRDAQTGKPLQLVRIQLLSRGTPTNLEYTDVEGRFRFANVVHGSYTISAVSAGYEAKNIEWDVTIRGPLEIELTRTADRAGPSGSVVSIRDYLIPGSARKEFERARKEIKRQDCSKAVGHLENGLRLASDSSALNDLGNCYRLLGDFERAEASFKRAMELSDSVYIALNLAETYTAQRRFTEAETVLALAIQRKPDNGDAYFGLAVAYVSQGRFQEAEAAALQADSRPHRIADLHLILAKMYLRTKPDKVADQLELYLKEAPNSAESDRVRKALEAAKRK
;
A
#
# COMPACT_ATOMS: atom_id res chain seq x y z
N MET A 1 50.19 13.10 -17.92
CA MET A 1 48.75 13.36 -18.16
C MET A 1 47.98 12.10 -17.78
N ILE A 2 47.72 11.92 -16.48
CA ILE A 2 46.78 10.92 -15.96
C ILE A 2 45.83 11.75 -15.10
N THR A 3 44.76 12.21 -15.74
CA THR A 3 43.82 13.21 -15.23
C THR A 3 42.77 12.56 -14.32
N ASN A 4 42.76 13.01 -13.06
CA ASN A 4 41.62 13.24 -12.16
C ASN A 4 40.57 12.15 -11.86
N LEU A 5 40.52 11.00 -12.53
CA LEU A 5 39.49 9.99 -12.24
C LEU A 5 39.83 9.09 -11.03
N THR A 6 41.11 8.88 -10.74
CA THR A 6 41.56 7.98 -9.66
C THR A 6 41.54 8.65 -8.28
N ILE A 7 41.62 9.99 -8.21
CA ILE A 7 41.57 10.74 -6.94
C ILE A 7 40.12 10.92 -6.46
N PHE A 8 39.14 10.98 -7.38
CA PHE A 8 37.72 11.07 -7.01
C PHE A 8 37.18 9.78 -6.38
N ALA A 9 37.81 8.63 -6.67
CA ALA A 9 37.48 7.34 -6.08
C ALA A 9 38.02 7.14 -4.64
N MET A 10 38.79 8.10 -4.09
CA MET A 10 39.50 7.96 -2.81
C MET A 10 38.81 8.67 -1.61
N LEU A 11 37.63 9.27 -1.78
CA LEU A 11 36.97 10.09 -0.72
C LEU A 11 35.49 9.78 -0.46
N MET A 12 34.95 8.70 -1.00
CA MET A 12 33.64 8.19 -0.58
C MET A 12 33.88 6.92 0.21
N GLN A 13 34.27 7.08 1.48
CA GLN A 13 34.17 5.99 2.42
C GLN A 13 32.66 5.70 2.56
N VAL A 14 32.19 4.66 1.87
CA VAL A 14 30.82 4.16 1.97
C VAL A 14 30.83 2.92 2.84
N VAL A 15 29.79 2.77 3.65
CA VAL A 15 29.64 1.65 4.59
C VAL A 15 28.26 1.01 4.44
N SER A 16 28.16 -0.25 4.89
CA SER A 16 26.88 -0.92 5.10
C SER A 16 26.40 -0.60 6.51
N LEU A 17 25.19 -0.06 6.63
CA LEU A 17 24.50 0.11 7.90
C LEU A 17 23.56 -1.07 8.10
N GLU A 18 23.68 -1.75 9.24
CA GLU A 18 22.82 -2.87 9.61
C GLU A 18 22.26 -2.62 11.01
N GLY A 19 21.06 -3.13 11.26
CA GLY A 19 20.46 -3.04 12.57
C GLY A 19 19.28 -3.95 12.74
N ARG A 20 18.71 -3.93 13.95
CA ARG A 20 17.53 -4.69 14.31
C ARG A 20 16.53 -3.82 15.05
N VAL A 21 15.26 -4.15 14.90
CA VAL A 21 14.18 -3.52 15.66
C VAL A 21 13.44 -4.55 16.49
N ARG A 22 13.18 -4.22 17.74
CA ARG A 22 12.47 -5.08 18.70
C ARG A 22 11.42 -4.32 19.47
N ASP A 23 10.46 -5.07 19.98
CA ASP A 23 9.48 -4.59 20.96
C ASP A 23 10.20 -4.38 22.30
N ALA A 24 10.11 -3.17 22.86
CA ALA A 24 10.82 -2.79 24.09
C ALA A 24 10.40 -3.60 25.34
N GLN A 25 9.19 -4.19 25.34
CA GLN A 25 8.69 -4.97 26.47
C GLN A 25 8.94 -6.47 26.30
N THR A 26 8.65 -6.99 25.12
CA THR A 26 8.70 -8.44 24.87
C THR A 26 10.05 -8.90 24.31
N GLY A 27 10.90 -7.98 23.86
CA GLY A 27 12.18 -8.27 23.21
C GLY A 27 12.07 -8.97 21.85
N LYS A 28 10.83 -9.21 21.37
CA LYS A 28 10.56 -9.89 20.11
C LYS A 28 10.97 -9.01 18.93
N PRO A 29 11.54 -9.60 17.85
CA PRO A 29 11.85 -8.86 16.65
C PRO A 29 10.57 -8.28 16.03
N LEU A 30 10.66 -7.04 15.54
CA LEU A 30 9.57 -6.35 14.88
C LEU A 30 9.82 -6.34 13.38
N GLN A 31 8.96 -7.02 12.63
CA GLN A 31 8.95 -7.07 11.17
C GLN A 31 8.22 -5.85 10.59
N LEU A 32 8.57 -5.48 9.35
CA LEU A 32 7.95 -4.39 8.57
C LEU A 32 7.99 -3.02 9.28
N VAL A 33 8.94 -2.82 10.20
CA VAL A 33 9.21 -1.49 10.75
C VAL A 33 9.83 -0.67 9.63
N ARG A 34 9.23 0.47 9.31
CA ARG A 34 9.76 1.40 8.33
C ARG A 34 10.97 2.11 8.92
N ILE A 35 12.14 1.90 8.34
CA ILE A 35 13.40 2.55 8.71
C ILE A 35 13.73 3.57 7.63
N GLN A 36 13.65 4.85 7.98
CA GLN A 36 14.02 5.94 7.09
C GLN A 36 15.32 6.56 7.57
N LEU A 37 16.31 6.64 6.68
CA LEU A 37 17.52 7.41 6.90
C LEU A 37 17.30 8.84 6.40
N LEU A 38 17.57 9.84 7.24
CA LEU A 38 17.47 11.26 6.91
C LEU A 38 18.85 11.91 7.03
N SER A 39 19.27 12.64 5.99
CA SER A 39 20.44 13.51 6.03
C SER A 39 19.98 14.95 6.14
N ARG A 40 20.33 15.64 7.24
CA ARG A 40 19.87 17.03 7.52
C ARG A 40 18.35 17.20 7.37
N GLY A 41 17.59 16.22 7.86
CA GLY A 41 16.11 16.21 7.78
C GLY A 41 15.53 15.82 6.42
N THR A 42 16.35 15.55 5.40
CA THR A 42 15.89 15.10 4.08
C THR A 42 15.96 13.57 3.98
N PRO A 43 14.87 12.87 3.63
CA PRO A 43 14.88 11.43 3.38
C PRO A 43 15.90 11.04 2.31
N THR A 44 16.78 10.08 2.59
CA THR A 44 17.82 9.61 1.66
C THR A 44 17.63 8.15 1.26
N ASN A 45 17.37 7.28 2.23
CA ASN A 45 17.17 5.85 2.00
C ASN A 45 16.04 5.33 2.88
N LEU A 46 15.25 4.38 2.36
CA LEU A 46 14.12 3.76 3.04
C LEU A 46 14.25 2.24 2.96
N GLU A 47 14.16 1.58 4.11
CA GLU A 47 14.19 0.11 4.21
C GLU A 47 13.12 -0.36 5.19
N TYR A 48 12.83 -1.67 5.16
CA TYR A 48 11.91 -2.31 6.09
C TYR A 48 12.60 -3.47 6.80
N THR A 49 12.19 -3.74 8.03
CA THR A 49 12.72 -4.88 8.76
C THR A 49 12.17 -6.22 8.26
N ASP A 50 13.03 -7.23 8.19
CA ASP A 50 12.69 -8.62 7.88
C ASP A 50 11.98 -9.34 9.04
N VAL A 51 11.63 -10.62 8.87
CA VAL A 51 10.94 -11.45 9.88
C VAL A 51 11.71 -11.58 11.20
N GLU A 52 13.02 -11.35 11.18
CA GLU A 52 13.90 -11.36 12.35
C GLU A 52 14.20 -9.94 12.85
N GLY A 53 13.45 -8.95 12.36
CA GLY A 53 13.53 -7.56 12.75
C GLY A 53 14.73 -6.83 12.17
N ARG A 54 15.46 -7.40 11.21
CA ARG A 54 16.70 -6.82 10.68
C ARG A 54 16.46 -5.89 9.51
N PHE A 55 17.23 -4.82 9.42
CA PHE A 55 17.28 -3.94 8.25
C PHE A 55 18.73 -3.71 7.81
N ARG A 56 18.93 -3.33 6.55
CA ARG A 56 20.25 -3.03 5.99
C ARG A 56 20.18 -1.92 4.94
N PHE A 57 20.99 -0.88 5.10
CA PHE A 57 21.26 0.09 4.06
C PHE A 57 22.65 -0.15 3.46
N ALA A 58 22.71 -0.42 2.16
CA ALA A 58 23.98 -0.50 1.45
C ALA A 58 24.44 0.89 0.97
N ASN A 59 25.77 1.07 0.88
CA ASN A 59 26.41 2.25 0.27
C ASN A 59 26.10 3.60 0.95
N VAL A 60 26.00 3.61 2.29
CA VAL A 60 25.79 4.84 3.06
C VAL A 60 27.12 5.58 3.21
N VAL A 61 27.17 6.86 2.83
CA VAL A 61 28.37 7.70 2.97
C VAL A 61 28.56 8.06 4.45
N HIS A 62 29.80 8.06 4.94
CA HIS A 62 30.11 8.54 6.29
C HIS A 62 29.54 9.96 6.53
N GLY A 63 28.91 10.16 7.69
CA GLY A 63 28.27 11.41 8.08
C GLY A 63 27.24 11.22 9.19
N SER A 64 26.61 12.32 9.60
CA SER A 64 25.55 12.32 10.61
C SER A 64 24.19 12.14 9.95
N TYR A 65 23.39 11.21 10.46
CA TYR A 65 22.04 10.94 9.97
C TYR A 65 21.06 10.86 11.13
N THR A 66 19.78 11.04 10.81
CA THR A 66 18.69 10.65 11.69
C THR A 66 18.05 9.38 11.14
N ILE A 67 17.93 8.35 11.96
CA ILE A 67 17.17 7.14 11.65
C ILE A 67 15.79 7.30 12.27
N SER A 68 14.75 7.29 11.44
CA SER A 68 13.36 7.29 11.86
C SER A 68 12.79 5.88 11.72
N ALA A 69 12.48 5.26 12.85
CA ALA A 69 11.83 3.95 12.93
C ALA A 69 10.35 4.14 13.28
N VAL A 70 9.47 3.70 12.38
CA VAL A 70 8.02 3.85 12.54
C VAL A 70 7.35 2.50 12.31
N SER A 71 6.53 2.09 13.28
CA SER A 71 5.70 0.88 13.19
C SER A 71 4.34 1.13 13.84
N ALA A 72 3.28 0.57 13.25
CA ALA A 72 1.93 0.74 13.75
C ALA A 72 1.77 0.14 15.16
N GLY A 73 1.14 0.90 16.06
CA GLY A 73 0.98 0.51 17.47
C GLY A 73 2.21 0.80 18.34
N TYR A 74 3.25 1.44 17.79
CA TYR A 74 4.45 1.85 18.50
C TYR A 74 4.73 3.35 18.35
N GLU A 75 5.37 3.94 19.35
CA GLU A 75 5.85 5.32 19.29
C GLU A 75 6.97 5.43 18.23
N ALA A 76 6.87 6.40 17.33
CA ALA A 76 7.91 6.66 16.35
C ALA A 76 9.21 7.04 17.07
N LYS A 77 10.31 6.38 16.72
CA LYS A 77 11.61 6.63 17.34
C LYS A 77 12.57 7.23 16.33
N ASN A 78 13.08 8.42 16.64
CA ASN A 78 14.11 9.08 15.85
C ASN A 78 15.43 9.01 16.62
N ILE A 79 16.48 8.51 15.97
CA ILE A 79 17.80 8.31 16.56
C ILE A 79 18.80 9.11 15.73
N GLU A 80 19.52 10.04 16.36
CA GLU A 80 20.69 10.64 15.75
C GLU A 80 21.83 9.63 15.74
N TRP A 81 22.44 9.44 14.58
CA TRP A 81 23.46 8.45 14.38
C TRP A 81 24.61 9.02 13.56
N ASP A 82 25.77 9.09 14.19
CA ASP A 82 27.02 9.38 13.50
C ASP A 82 27.60 8.08 12.94
N VAL A 83 27.67 8.01 11.61
CA VAL A 83 28.27 6.91 10.86
C VAL A 83 29.79 7.02 11.02
N THR A 84 30.31 6.74 12.21
CA THR A 84 31.75 6.62 12.53
C THR A 84 32.01 5.40 13.41
N ILE A 85 30.97 4.79 13.97
CA ILE A 85 31.02 3.64 14.88
C ILE A 85 30.71 2.34 14.12
N ARG A 86 31.50 1.28 14.36
CA ARG A 86 31.25 -0.07 13.83
C ARG A 86 30.36 -0.87 14.78
N GLY A 87 29.21 -1.33 14.30
CA GLY A 87 28.33 -2.28 15.01
C GLY A 87 26.88 -2.22 14.52
N PRO A 88 26.08 -3.27 14.74
CA PRO A 88 24.66 -3.24 14.39
C PRO A 88 23.89 -2.29 15.31
N LEU A 89 23.00 -1.47 14.73
CA LEU A 89 22.13 -0.59 15.50
C LEU A 89 20.92 -1.36 16.05
N GLU A 90 20.76 -1.40 17.36
CA GLU A 90 19.56 -1.96 17.99
C GLU A 90 18.55 -0.84 18.31
N ILE A 91 17.33 -1.00 17.84
CA ILE A 91 16.23 -0.05 18.03
C ILE A 91 15.10 -0.75 18.77
N GLU A 92 14.78 -0.25 19.96
CA GLU A 92 13.60 -0.71 20.70
C GLU A 92 12.45 0.28 20.52
N LEU A 93 11.27 -0.24 20.16
CA LEU A 93 10.04 0.53 20.02
C LEU A 93 9.07 0.20 21.17
N THR A 94 8.47 1.24 21.75
CA THR A 94 7.50 1.14 22.85
C THR A 94 6.08 1.18 22.31
N ARG A 95 5.19 0.32 22.80
CA ARG A 95 3.79 0.29 22.37
C ARG A 95 3.05 1.54 22.85
N THR A 96 2.17 2.06 22.00
CA THR A 96 1.38 3.26 22.31
C THR A 96 0.32 3.03 23.39
N ALA A 97 -0.11 1.79 23.65
CA ALA A 97 -1.13 1.45 24.63
C ALA A 97 -0.67 1.58 26.09
N ASP A 98 0.64 1.61 26.36
CA ASP A 98 1.20 1.59 27.72
C ASP A 98 1.30 2.98 28.37
N ARG A 99 0.78 4.03 27.71
CA ARG A 99 0.56 5.36 28.28
C ARG A 99 -0.92 5.68 28.40
N ALA A 100 -1.64 4.95 29.24
CA ALA A 100 -2.95 5.41 29.72
C ALA A 100 -2.75 6.44 30.86
N GLY A 101 -2.61 7.71 30.50
CA GLY A 101 -2.80 8.88 31.36
C GLY A 101 -3.48 9.98 30.52
N PRO A 102 -4.28 10.90 31.10
CA PRO A 102 -5.23 11.71 30.34
C PRO A 102 -4.50 12.82 29.58
N SER A 103 -3.96 12.47 28.42
CA SER A 103 -3.63 13.42 27.38
C SER A 103 -4.79 13.40 26.42
N GLY A 104 -5.57 14.48 26.44
CA GLY A 104 -6.73 14.64 25.58
C GLY A 104 -6.36 14.34 24.15
N SER A 105 -6.97 13.30 23.60
CA SER A 105 -7.36 13.31 22.20
C SER A 105 -8.27 14.52 22.06
N VAL A 106 -7.69 15.66 21.69
CA VAL A 106 -8.43 16.61 20.88
C VAL A 106 -8.69 15.87 19.57
N VAL A 107 -9.72 15.02 19.57
CA VAL A 107 -10.50 14.78 18.37
C VAL A 107 -10.90 16.18 17.95
N SER A 108 -10.20 16.71 16.95
CA SER A 108 -10.49 18.05 16.47
C SER A 108 -11.95 18.04 16.06
N ILE A 109 -12.72 18.95 16.62
CA ILE A 109 -14.15 19.19 16.33
C ILE A 109 -14.40 19.37 14.80
N ARG A 110 -13.34 19.47 13.98
CA ARG A 110 -13.35 19.46 12.52
C ARG A 110 -13.96 18.21 11.88
N ASP A 111 -13.87 17.04 12.51
CA ASP A 111 -14.41 15.81 11.91
C ASP A 111 -15.95 15.80 11.82
N TYR A 112 -16.65 16.72 12.51
CA TYR A 112 -18.11 16.76 12.55
C TYR A 112 -18.78 17.93 11.81
N LEU A 113 -18.02 18.83 11.16
CA LEU A 113 -18.60 19.98 10.48
C LEU A 113 -18.03 20.15 9.07
N ILE A 114 -18.26 19.15 8.20
CA ILE A 114 -18.18 19.41 6.74
C ILE A 114 -19.24 20.47 6.42
N PRO A 115 -18.84 21.68 5.96
CA PRO A 115 -19.78 22.75 5.67
C PRO A 115 -20.86 22.29 4.68
N GLY A 116 -22.09 22.79 4.81
CA GLY A 116 -23.18 22.45 3.88
C GLY A 116 -22.81 22.75 2.42
N SER A 117 -22.02 23.80 2.19
CA SER A 117 -21.45 24.12 0.89
C SER A 117 -20.52 23.04 0.36
N ALA A 118 -19.60 22.52 1.17
CA ALA A 118 -18.71 21.43 0.79
C ALA A 118 -19.48 20.13 0.49
N ARG A 119 -20.47 19.78 1.34
CA ARG A 119 -21.34 18.63 1.11
C ARG A 119 -22.09 18.72 -0.22
N LYS A 120 -22.64 19.90 -0.53
CA LYS A 120 -23.35 20.15 -1.79
C LYS A 120 -22.44 19.97 -3.02
N GLU A 121 -21.18 20.41 -2.93
CA GLU A 121 -20.21 20.17 -3.99
C GLU A 121 -19.89 18.68 -4.14
N PHE A 122 -19.67 17.95 -3.03
CA PHE A 122 -19.43 16.50 -3.09
C PHE A 122 -20.63 15.70 -3.64
N GLU A 123 -21.86 16.12 -3.34
CA GLU A 123 -23.07 15.51 -3.91
C GLU A 123 -23.18 15.75 -5.42
N ARG A 124 -22.87 16.97 -5.89
CA ARG A 124 -22.82 17.28 -7.33
C ARG A 124 -21.75 16.44 -8.03
N ALA A 125 -20.55 16.36 -7.45
CA ALA A 125 -19.49 15.51 -7.95
C ALA A 125 -19.95 14.06 -8.12
N ARG A 126 -20.52 13.45 -7.07
CA ARG A 126 -21.02 12.07 -7.13
C ARG A 126 -22.12 11.87 -8.16
N LYS A 127 -22.94 12.88 -8.43
CA LYS A 127 -23.93 12.84 -9.52
C LYS A 127 -23.27 12.82 -10.89
N GLU A 128 -22.21 13.59 -11.10
CA GLU A 128 -21.45 13.57 -12.37
C GLU A 128 -20.63 12.27 -12.52
N ILE A 129 -20.06 11.73 -11.43
CA ILE A 129 -19.41 10.39 -11.43
C ILE A 129 -20.39 9.31 -11.87
N LYS A 130 -21.63 9.33 -11.36
CA LYS A 130 -22.69 8.38 -11.79
C LYS A 130 -23.03 8.51 -13.28
N ARG A 131 -22.80 9.68 -13.87
CA ARG A 131 -22.96 9.93 -15.31
C ARG A 131 -21.68 9.65 -16.10
N GLN A 132 -20.64 9.15 -15.44
CA GLN A 132 -19.31 8.90 -15.99
C GLN A 132 -18.60 10.17 -16.51
N ASP A 133 -19.02 11.36 -16.03
CA ASP A 133 -18.42 12.64 -16.39
C ASP A 133 -17.40 13.05 -15.32
N CYS A 134 -16.24 12.37 -15.34
CA CYS A 134 -15.15 12.66 -14.41
C CYS A 134 -14.58 14.07 -14.58
N SER A 135 -14.64 14.64 -15.79
CA SER A 135 -14.16 16.00 -16.06
C SER A 135 -14.95 17.04 -15.25
N LYS A 136 -16.29 16.95 -15.24
CA LYS A 136 -17.11 17.84 -14.40
C LYS A 136 -17.02 17.50 -12.92
N ALA A 137 -16.91 16.20 -12.58
CA ALA A 137 -16.81 15.78 -11.19
C ALA A 137 -15.57 16.37 -10.49
N VAL A 138 -14.41 16.43 -11.17
CA VAL A 138 -13.18 17.02 -10.63
C VAL A 138 -13.40 18.44 -10.14
N GLY A 139 -14.06 19.29 -10.94
CA GLY A 139 -14.31 20.68 -10.54
C GLY A 139 -15.13 20.80 -9.25
N HIS A 140 -16.18 19.98 -9.12
CA HIS A 140 -16.98 19.93 -7.89
C HIS A 140 -16.18 19.39 -6.69
N LEU A 141 -15.40 18.33 -6.87
CA LEU A 141 -14.57 17.75 -5.81
C LEU A 141 -13.52 18.75 -5.31
N GLU A 142 -12.82 19.42 -6.21
CA GLU A 142 -11.83 20.45 -5.84
C GLU A 142 -12.48 21.63 -5.12
N ASN A 143 -13.63 22.09 -5.60
CA ASN A 143 -14.38 23.16 -4.94
C ASN A 143 -14.77 22.78 -3.51
N GLY A 144 -15.27 21.56 -3.29
CA GLY A 144 -15.61 21.06 -1.96
C GLY A 144 -14.38 20.85 -1.07
N LEU A 145 -13.28 20.33 -1.64
CA LEU A 145 -12.04 20.05 -0.90
C LEU A 145 -11.26 21.32 -0.51
N ARG A 146 -11.51 22.46 -1.18
CA ARG A 146 -11.05 23.78 -0.70
C ARG A 146 -11.76 24.23 0.58
N LEU A 147 -12.96 23.70 0.85
CA LEU A 147 -13.79 24.08 1.99
C LEU A 147 -13.64 23.11 3.17
N ALA A 148 -13.45 21.82 2.89
CA ALA A 148 -13.21 20.80 3.91
C ALA A 148 -12.44 19.61 3.34
N SER A 149 -11.45 19.13 4.09
CA SER A 149 -10.79 17.86 3.81
C SER A 149 -11.77 16.70 4.07
N ASP A 150 -11.89 15.79 3.12
CA ASP A 150 -12.73 14.59 3.25
C ASP A 150 -12.05 13.43 2.50
N SER A 151 -11.83 12.31 3.20
CA SER A 151 -11.11 11.16 2.64
C SER A 151 -11.87 10.50 1.49
N SER A 152 -13.20 10.49 1.55
CA SER A 152 -14.05 9.90 0.49
C SER A 152 -14.02 10.78 -0.76
N ALA A 153 -14.13 12.09 -0.62
CA ALA A 153 -14.03 13.04 -1.74
C ALA A 153 -12.62 13.05 -2.36
N LEU A 154 -11.55 12.93 -1.56
CA LEU A 154 -10.19 12.78 -2.09
C LEU A 154 -10.01 11.46 -2.85
N ASN A 155 -10.61 10.38 -2.37
CA ASN A 155 -10.61 9.09 -3.08
C ASN A 155 -11.41 9.17 -4.40
N ASP A 156 -12.58 9.81 -4.39
CA ASP A 156 -13.37 10.07 -5.61
C ASP A 156 -12.58 10.94 -6.60
N LEU A 157 -11.84 11.94 -6.12
CA LEU A 157 -11.00 12.81 -6.93
C LEU A 157 -9.85 12.03 -7.57
N GLY A 158 -9.18 11.18 -6.77
CA GLY A 158 -8.13 10.30 -7.27
C GLY A 158 -8.63 9.37 -8.37
N ASN A 159 -9.81 8.77 -8.19
CA ASN A 159 -10.43 7.91 -9.21
C ASN A 159 -10.79 8.69 -10.48
N CYS A 160 -11.35 9.89 -10.36
CA CYS A 160 -11.63 10.73 -11.52
C CYS A 160 -10.36 11.09 -12.28
N TYR A 161 -9.29 11.48 -11.59
CA TYR A 161 -8.01 11.78 -12.22
C TYR A 161 -7.41 10.57 -12.93
N ARG A 162 -7.46 9.40 -12.31
CA ARG A 162 -7.01 8.14 -12.92
C ARG A 162 -7.78 7.81 -14.20
N LEU A 163 -9.10 7.96 -14.21
CA LEU A 163 -9.94 7.73 -15.40
C LEU A 163 -9.65 8.73 -16.52
N LEU A 164 -9.23 9.95 -16.16
CA LEU A 164 -8.79 10.97 -17.12
C LEU A 164 -7.33 10.78 -17.58
N GLY A 165 -6.62 9.76 -17.06
CA GLY A 165 -5.21 9.49 -17.38
C GLY A 165 -4.22 10.38 -16.63
N ASP A 166 -4.67 11.23 -15.71
CA ASP A 166 -3.81 12.09 -14.90
C ASP A 166 -3.34 11.34 -13.65
N PHE A 167 -2.36 10.48 -13.84
CA PHE A 167 -1.89 9.57 -12.80
C PHE A 167 -1.18 10.28 -11.65
N GLU A 168 -0.53 11.42 -11.91
CA GLU A 168 0.17 12.20 -10.87
C GLU A 168 -0.82 12.85 -9.90
N ARG A 169 -1.88 13.49 -10.41
CA ARG A 169 -2.92 14.06 -9.54
C ARG A 169 -3.76 12.97 -8.88
N ALA A 170 -3.94 11.82 -9.53
CA ALA A 170 -4.57 10.66 -8.92
C ALA A 170 -3.78 10.18 -7.69
N GLU A 171 -2.48 9.94 -7.85
CA GLU A 171 -1.58 9.54 -6.77
C GLU A 171 -1.61 10.53 -5.61
N ALA A 172 -1.47 11.82 -5.89
CA ALA A 172 -1.49 12.86 -4.86
C ALA A 172 -2.82 12.86 -4.08
N SER A 173 -3.94 12.68 -4.76
CA SER A 173 -5.27 12.64 -4.14
C SER A 173 -5.43 11.42 -3.24
N PHE A 174 -5.02 10.23 -3.69
CA PHE A 174 -5.08 9.01 -2.88
C PHE A 174 -4.16 9.07 -1.67
N LYS A 175 -2.92 9.58 -1.81
CA LYS A 175 -2.01 9.76 -0.68
C LYS A 175 -2.61 10.66 0.39
N ARG A 176 -3.18 11.81 0.00
CA ARG A 176 -3.90 12.69 0.93
C ARG A 176 -5.13 12.00 1.55
N ALA A 177 -5.84 11.17 0.80
CA ALA A 177 -6.97 10.40 1.33
C ALA A 177 -6.51 9.38 2.40
N MET A 178 -5.35 8.74 2.20
CA MET A 178 -4.74 7.79 3.14
C MET A 178 -4.17 8.45 4.39
N GLU A 179 -3.85 9.75 4.36
CA GLU A 179 -3.50 10.54 5.55
C GLU A 179 -4.71 10.75 6.47
N LEU A 180 -5.93 10.74 5.92
CA LEU A 180 -7.18 10.98 6.63
C LEU A 180 -7.94 9.69 6.99
N SER A 181 -7.56 8.54 6.42
CA SER A 181 -8.31 7.29 6.58
C SER A 181 -7.44 6.05 6.38
N ASP A 182 -7.69 5.04 7.22
CA ASP A 182 -7.14 3.68 7.10
C ASP A 182 -7.98 2.76 6.22
N SER A 183 -8.72 3.33 5.26
CA SER A 183 -9.54 2.56 4.33
C SER A 183 -8.69 1.76 3.35
N VAL A 184 -8.87 0.44 3.37
CA VAL A 184 -8.20 -0.49 2.43
C VAL A 184 -8.57 -0.17 0.98
N TYR A 185 -9.79 0.30 0.71
CA TYR A 185 -10.22 0.67 -0.63
C TYR A 185 -9.41 1.81 -1.24
N ILE A 186 -8.97 2.77 -0.43
CA ILE A 186 -8.12 3.87 -0.90
C ILE A 186 -6.74 3.34 -1.28
N ALA A 187 -6.17 2.46 -0.44
CA ALA A 187 -4.90 1.80 -0.72
C ALA A 187 -4.97 0.94 -1.98
N LEU A 188 -6.07 0.22 -2.20
CA LEU A 188 -6.31 -0.56 -3.42
C LEU A 188 -6.34 0.31 -4.67
N ASN A 189 -7.05 1.44 -4.63
CA ASN A 189 -7.12 2.36 -5.78
C ASN A 189 -5.73 2.95 -6.11
N LEU A 190 -4.93 3.29 -5.09
CA LEU A 190 -3.56 3.75 -5.30
C LEU A 190 -2.66 2.64 -5.85
N ALA A 191 -2.77 1.42 -5.34
CA ALA A 191 -2.01 0.29 -5.83
C ALA A 191 -2.39 -0.11 -7.27
N GLU A 192 -3.67 -0.03 -7.63
CA GLU A 192 -4.14 -0.19 -9.01
C GLU A 192 -3.53 0.90 -9.92
N THR A 193 -3.50 2.15 -9.44
CA THR A 193 -2.88 3.29 -10.14
C THR A 193 -1.39 3.05 -10.42
N TYR A 194 -0.67 2.52 -9.43
CA TYR A 194 0.74 2.16 -9.59
C TYR A 194 0.93 0.95 -10.52
N THR A 195 0.07 -0.06 -10.42
CA THR A 195 0.12 -1.26 -11.26
C THR A 195 -0.10 -0.91 -12.73
N ALA A 196 -1.06 -0.02 -13.03
CA ALA A 196 -1.31 0.49 -14.38
C ALA A 196 -0.11 1.23 -14.97
N GLN A 197 0.68 1.90 -14.13
CA GLN A 197 1.93 2.58 -14.50
C GLN A 197 3.16 1.66 -14.47
N ARG A 198 2.99 0.36 -14.20
CA ARG A 198 4.07 -0.62 -13.98
C ARG A 198 5.02 -0.26 -12.83
N ARG A 199 4.57 0.58 -11.90
CA ARG A 199 5.25 0.98 -10.65
C ARG A 199 4.99 -0.05 -9.56
N PHE A 200 5.44 -1.28 -9.82
CA PHE A 200 5.03 -2.45 -9.05
C PHE A 200 5.51 -2.42 -7.60
N THR A 201 6.73 -1.93 -7.36
CA THR A 201 7.28 -1.81 -6.01
C THR A 201 6.42 -0.90 -5.13
N GLU A 202 5.95 0.24 -5.67
CA GLU A 202 5.06 1.12 -4.92
C GLU A 202 3.68 0.51 -4.70
N ALA A 203 3.15 -0.24 -5.67
CA ALA A 203 1.89 -0.99 -5.50
C ALA A 203 1.99 -1.99 -4.35
N GLU A 204 3.06 -2.81 -4.34
CA GLU A 204 3.32 -3.79 -3.28
C GLU A 204 3.48 -3.11 -1.92
N THR A 205 4.17 -1.97 -1.85
CA THR A 205 4.40 -1.22 -0.60
C THR A 205 3.08 -0.72 -0.01
N VAL A 206 2.19 -0.16 -0.85
CA VAL A 206 0.90 0.35 -0.40
C VAL A 206 -0.02 -0.79 0.06
N LEU A 207 -0.02 -1.92 -0.64
CA LEU A 207 -0.83 -3.07 -0.28
C LEU A 207 -0.32 -3.76 0.98
N ALA A 208 1.00 -3.84 1.17
CA ALA A 208 1.60 -4.34 2.41
C ALA A 208 1.19 -3.50 3.62
N LEU A 209 1.15 -2.17 3.47
CA LEU A 209 0.65 -1.27 4.51
C LEU A 209 -0.85 -1.51 4.79
N ALA A 210 -1.67 -1.70 3.75
CA ALA A 210 -3.09 -2.00 3.91
C ALA A 210 -3.32 -3.32 4.66
N ILE A 211 -2.54 -4.35 4.33
CA ILE A 211 -2.53 -5.65 5.02
C ILE A 211 -2.11 -5.48 6.48
N GLN A 212 -1.08 -4.68 6.76
CA GLN A 212 -0.65 -4.43 8.14
C GLN A 212 -1.75 -3.76 8.98
N ARG A 213 -2.50 -2.83 8.38
CA ARG A 213 -3.61 -2.14 9.05
C ARG A 213 -4.82 -3.06 9.26
N LYS A 214 -5.12 -3.93 8.30
CA LYS A 214 -6.27 -4.84 8.32
C LYS A 214 -5.89 -6.25 7.83
N PRO A 215 -5.22 -7.07 8.65
CA PRO A 215 -4.69 -8.36 8.23
C PRO A 215 -5.77 -9.39 7.88
N ASP A 216 -7.00 -9.21 8.37
CA ASP A 216 -8.13 -10.09 8.11
C ASP A 216 -8.97 -9.66 6.89
N ASN A 217 -8.62 -8.56 6.22
CA ASN A 217 -9.33 -8.10 5.02
C ASN A 217 -8.69 -8.74 3.77
N GLY A 218 -9.47 -9.58 3.06
CA GLY A 218 -9.01 -10.26 1.85
C GLY A 218 -8.75 -9.34 0.65
N ASP A 219 -9.34 -8.14 0.60
CA ASP A 219 -9.24 -7.23 -0.55
C ASP A 219 -7.80 -6.76 -0.79
N ALA A 220 -7.03 -6.50 0.28
CA ALA A 220 -5.63 -6.09 0.16
C ALA A 220 -4.73 -7.21 -0.39
N TYR A 221 -4.99 -8.46 0.00
CA TYR A 221 -4.30 -9.64 -0.55
C TYR A 221 -4.69 -9.89 -2.01
N PHE A 222 -5.94 -9.67 -2.37
CA PHE A 222 -6.39 -9.71 -3.76
C PHE A 222 -5.67 -8.65 -4.61
N GLY A 223 -5.52 -7.43 -4.09
CA GLY A 223 -4.72 -6.39 -4.73
C GLY A 223 -3.26 -6.83 -5.00
N LEU A 224 -2.63 -7.53 -4.05
CA LEU A 224 -1.28 -8.10 -4.26
C LEU A 224 -1.30 -9.17 -5.35
N ALA A 225 -2.30 -10.05 -5.35
CA ALA A 225 -2.44 -11.08 -6.38
C ALA A 225 -2.52 -10.45 -7.78
N VAL A 226 -3.32 -9.39 -7.94
CA VAL A 226 -3.43 -8.63 -9.20
C VAL A 226 -2.10 -7.99 -9.59
N ALA A 227 -1.39 -7.36 -8.65
CA ALA A 227 -0.09 -6.76 -8.89
C ALA A 227 0.95 -7.81 -9.33
N TYR A 228 0.98 -8.99 -8.69
CA TYR A 228 1.87 -10.09 -9.07
C TYR A 228 1.52 -10.72 -10.42
N VAL A 229 0.23 -10.87 -10.75
CA VAL A 229 -0.19 -11.29 -12.09
C VAL A 229 0.33 -10.32 -13.15
N SER A 230 0.27 -9.02 -12.88
CA SER A 230 0.74 -7.96 -13.80
C SER A 230 2.27 -7.96 -14.00
N GLN A 231 3.01 -8.52 -13.04
CA GLN A 231 4.45 -8.74 -13.12
C GLN A 231 4.84 -10.09 -13.74
N GLY A 232 3.89 -11.01 -13.97
CA GLY A 232 4.17 -12.39 -14.36
C GLY A 232 4.70 -13.28 -13.21
N ARG A 233 4.61 -12.80 -11.97
CA ARG A 233 5.02 -13.50 -10.74
C ARG A 233 3.92 -14.44 -10.28
N PHE A 234 3.68 -15.50 -11.05
CA PHE A 234 2.48 -16.35 -10.90
C PHE A 234 2.46 -17.16 -9.61
N GLN A 235 3.61 -17.54 -9.05
CA GLN A 235 3.68 -18.27 -7.78
C GLN A 235 3.27 -17.36 -6.62
N GLU A 236 3.78 -16.13 -6.57
CA GLU A 236 3.38 -15.15 -5.56
C GLU A 236 1.94 -14.70 -5.73
N ALA A 237 1.45 -14.60 -6.98
CA ALA A 237 0.05 -14.32 -7.26
C ALA A 237 -0.89 -15.40 -6.70
N GLU A 238 -0.56 -16.68 -6.90
CA GLU A 238 -1.32 -17.80 -6.33
C GLU A 238 -1.31 -17.74 -4.80
N ALA A 239 -0.14 -17.53 -4.18
CA ALA A 239 -0.03 -17.44 -2.73
C ALA A 239 -0.86 -16.28 -2.15
N ALA A 240 -0.80 -15.09 -2.77
CA ALA A 240 -1.58 -13.93 -2.36
C ALA A 240 -3.09 -14.16 -2.57
N ALA A 241 -3.49 -14.78 -3.67
CA ALA A 241 -4.88 -15.13 -3.92
C ALA A 241 -5.42 -16.14 -2.89
N LEU A 242 -4.64 -17.15 -2.51
CA LEU A 242 -5.02 -18.08 -1.45
C LEU A 242 -5.12 -17.40 -0.08
N GLN A 243 -4.29 -16.39 0.20
CA GLN A 243 -4.45 -15.57 1.40
C GLN A 243 -5.74 -14.73 1.34
N ALA A 244 -6.10 -14.17 0.18
CA ALA A 244 -7.38 -13.47 0.03
C ALA A 244 -8.56 -14.41 0.29
N ASP A 245 -8.52 -15.63 -0.28
CA ASP A 245 -9.57 -16.65 -0.21
C ASP A 245 -9.77 -17.20 1.21
N SER A 246 -8.67 -17.29 1.98
CA SER A 246 -8.71 -17.78 3.36
C SER A 246 -9.30 -16.78 4.36
N ARG A 247 -9.79 -15.63 3.91
CA ARG A 247 -10.28 -14.52 4.74
C ARG A 247 -11.70 -14.14 4.33
N PRO A 248 -12.47 -13.44 5.18
CA PRO A 248 -13.77 -12.91 4.76
C PRO A 248 -13.60 -11.93 3.59
N HIS A 249 -14.17 -12.29 2.44
CA HIS A 249 -14.18 -11.45 1.25
C HIS A 249 -15.49 -11.63 0.45
N ARG A 250 -15.72 -10.75 -0.52
CA ARG A 250 -16.80 -10.85 -1.52
C ARG A 250 -16.24 -10.49 -2.90
N ILE A 251 -15.27 -11.28 -3.34
CA ILE A 251 -14.42 -10.95 -4.48
C ILE A 251 -14.49 -12.12 -5.45
N ALA A 252 -15.56 -12.18 -6.24
CA ALA A 252 -15.74 -13.28 -7.19
C ALA A 252 -14.53 -13.42 -8.13
N ASP A 253 -13.97 -12.29 -8.60
CA ASP A 253 -12.82 -12.24 -9.49
C ASP A 253 -11.56 -12.91 -8.93
N LEU A 254 -11.47 -13.13 -7.62
CA LEU A 254 -10.42 -13.92 -6.99
C LEU A 254 -10.36 -15.33 -7.58
N HIS A 255 -11.52 -15.95 -7.79
CA HIS A 255 -11.61 -17.29 -8.36
C HIS A 255 -11.20 -17.31 -9.83
N LEU A 256 -11.34 -16.20 -10.58
CA LEU A 256 -10.79 -16.10 -11.94
C LEU A 256 -9.26 -16.03 -11.92
N ILE A 257 -8.66 -15.36 -10.93
CA ILE A 257 -7.21 -15.35 -10.75
C ILE A 257 -6.72 -16.77 -10.44
N LEU A 258 -7.32 -17.45 -9.46
CA LEU A 258 -6.95 -18.83 -9.10
C LEU A 258 -7.15 -19.80 -10.26
N ALA A 259 -8.28 -19.73 -10.96
CA ALA A 259 -8.53 -20.54 -12.17
C ALA A 259 -7.43 -20.31 -13.22
N LYS A 260 -7.04 -19.04 -13.46
CA LYS A 260 -5.97 -18.69 -14.38
C LYS A 260 -4.62 -19.28 -13.95
N MET A 261 -4.29 -19.26 -12.66
CA MET A 261 -3.05 -19.88 -12.15
C MET A 261 -3.09 -21.40 -12.34
N TYR A 262 -4.26 -22.02 -12.14
CA TYR A 262 -4.45 -23.47 -12.17
C TYR A 262 -4.49 -24.08 -13.57
N LEU A 263 -4.72 -23.29 -14.62
CA LEU A 263 -4.77 -23.77 -16.02
C LEU A 263 -3.58 -24.67 -16.42
N ARG A 264 -2.39 -24.44 -15.84
CA ARG A 264 -1.19 -25.23 -16.12
C ARG A 264 -0.75 -26.11 -14.95
N THR A 265 -1.00 -25.67 -13.72
CA THR A 265 -0.43 -26.30 -12.52
C THR A 265 -1.37 -27.30 -11.85
N LYS A 266 -2.70 -27.05 -11.92
CA LYS A 266 -3.75 -27.83 -11.24
C LYS A 266 -5.03 -27.87 -12.09
N PRO A 267 -5.00 -28.46 -13.32
CA PRO A 267 -6.13 -28.38 -14.25
C PRO A 267 -7.45 -28.94 -13.69
N ASP A 268 -7.35 -29.93 -12.81
CA ASP A 268 -8.44 -30.54 -12.06
C ASP A 268 -9.21 -29.53 -11.19
N LYS A 269 -8.53 -28.51 -10.65
CA LYS A 269 -9.12 -27.49 -9.77
C LYS A 269 -9.72 -26.30 -10.52
N VAL A 270 -9.57 -26.23 -11.85
CA VAL A 270 -10.06 -25.09 -12.64
C VAL A 270 -11.59 -25.02 -12.59
N ALA A 271 -12.26 -26.15 -12.77
CA ALA A 271 -13.73 -26.20 -12.76
C ALA A 271 -14.28 -25.70 -11.41
N ASP A 272 -13.71 -26.15 -10.29
CA ASP A 272 -14.09 -25.74 -8.94
C ASP A 272 -14.05 -24.21 -8.77
N GLN A 273 -12.98 -23.57 -9.23
CA GLN A 273 -12.84 -22.12 -9.14
C GLN A 273 -13.86 -21.38 -10.02
N LEU A 274 -14.13 -21.87 -11.23
CA LEU A 274 -15.15 -21.25 -12.09
C LEU A 274 -16.58 -21.43 -11.52
N GLU A 275 -16.84 -22.53 -10.82
CA GLU A 275 -18.11 -22.73 -10.10
C GLU A 275 -18.24 -21.77 -8.92
N LEU A 276 -17.18 -21.58 -8.13
CA LEU A 276 -17.15 -20.60 -7.05
C LEU A 276 -17.39 -19.18 -7.57
N TYR A 277 -16.76 -18.80 -8.70
CA TYR A 277 -17.03 -17.53 -9.37
C TYR A 277 -18.52 -17.35 -9.67
N LEU A 278 -19.15 -18.33 -10.33
CA LEU A 278 -20.55 -18.24 -10.73
C LEU A 278 -21.52 -18.28 -9.54
N LYS A 279 -21.09 -18.87 -8.42
CA LYS A 279 -21.85 -18.83 -7.17
C LYS A 279 -21.86 -17.42 -6.55
N GLU A 280 -20.71 -16.74 -6.55
CA GLU A 280 -20.60 -15.38 -6.00
C GLU A 280 -21.15 -14.30 -6.95
N ALA A 281 -20.97 -14.49 -8.25
CA ALA A 281 -21.34 -13.55 -9.31
C ALA A 281 -22.06 -14.25 -10.47
N PRO A 282 -23.31 -14.73 -10.26
CA PRO A 282 -24.05 -15.49 -11.28
C PRO A 282 -24.48 -14.67 -12.51
N ASN A 283 -24.57 -13.34 -12.36
CA ASN A 283 -25.07 -12.40 -13.36
C ASN A 283 -24.10 -11.22 -13.62
N SER A 284 -22.79 -11.43 -13.46
CA SER A 284 -21.78 -10.44 -13.85
C SER A 284 -21.64 -10.38 -15.38
N ALA A 285 -20.96 -9.33 -15.87
CA ALA A 285 -20.61 -9.20 -17.29
C ALA A 285 -19.82 -10.43 -17.82
N GLU A 286 -19.10 -11.13 -16.95
CA GLU A 286 -18.26 -12.26 -17.32
C GLU A 286 -18.94 -13.63 -17.16
N SER A 287 -20.13 -13.71 -16.54
CA SER A 287 -20.76 -14.99 -16.21
C SER A 287 -20.99 -15.88 -17.44
N ASP A 288 -21.39 -15.31 -18.58
CA ASP A 288 -21.60 -16.09 -19.81
C ASP A 288 -20.31 -16.70 -20.34
N ARG A 289 -19.20 -15.94 -20.26
CA ARG A 289 -17.87 -16.41 -20.65
C ARG A 289 -17.38 -17.50 -19.69
N VAL A 290 -17.60 -17.30 -18.40
CA VAL A 290 -17.21 -18.26 -17.35
C VAL A 290 -17.98 -19.57 -17.49
N ARG A 291 -19.29 -19.54 -17.78
CA ARG A 291 -20.07 -20.76 -18.05
C ARG A 291 -19.50 -21.56 -19.23
N LYS A 292 -19.15 -20.88 -20.34
CA LYS A 292 -18.51 -21.55 -21.49
C LYS A 292 -17.15 -22.16 -21.12
N ALA A 293 -16.35 -21.46 -20.32
CA ALA A 293 -15.06 -21.98 -19.85
C ALA A 293 -15.22 -23.19 -18.93
N LEU A 294 -16.23 -23.18 -18.05
CA LEU A 294 -16.56 -24.29 -17.15
C LEU A 294 -16.95 -25.55 -17.93
N GLU A 295 -17.82 -25.41 -18.94
CA GLU A 295 -18.19 -26.52 -19.83
C GLU A 295 -16.98 -27.12 -20.55
N ALA A 296 -16.04 -26.28 -20.99
CA ALA A 296 -14.80 -26.75 -21.62
C ALA A 296 -13.86 -27.45 -20.63
N ALA A 297 -13.80 -26.97 -19.37
CA ALA A 297 -12.98 -27.56 -18.31
C ALA A 297 -13.49 -28.95 -17.90
N LYS A 298 -14.82 -29.15 -17.84
CA LYS A 298 -15.44 -30.43 -17.45
C LYS A 298 -15.34 -31.55 -18.49
N ARG A 299 -14.99 -31.21 -19.74
CA ARG A 299 -14.86 -32.17 -20.86
C ARG A 299 -13.45 -32.76 -20.99
N LYS A 300 -12.49 -32.28 -20.21
CA LYS A 300 -11.10 -32.74 -20.20
C LYS A 300 -10.87 -33.67 -19.03
#